data_AF-W5SWY9-F1
#
_entry.id   AF-W5SWY9-F1
#
_cell.length_a   1.000
_cell.length_b   1.000
_cell.length_c   1.000
_cell.angle_alpha   90.00
_cell.angle_beta   90.00
_cell.angle_gamma   90.00
#
_symmetry.space_group_name_H-M   'P 1'
#
loop_
_entity.id
_entity.type
_entity.pdbx_description
1 polymer ?
#
loop_
_entity_poly.entity_id
_entity_poly.type
_entity_poly.pdbx_seq_one_letter_code
_entity_poly.pdbx_strand_id
1 'polypeptide(L)'
;MRFNLKYLARRLYIKRDRFWNTYMSREVQSKRTDKTIINFPILSSQDIDYEYVYAYLKDWVSKKYSSSHGIIINRVVDNYECETIQGVLMNNILDMLFEDYKELFLGSLERESVDSKGKVGGIEPVDVLEGKREVPFERLQGKQSKGFKKGKITIA
;
A
#
# COMPACT_ATOMS: atom_id res chain seq x y z
N MET A 1 -22.30 13.25 -0.29
CA MET A 1 -21.48 13.98 0.70
C MET A 1 -20.11 14.20 0.09
N ARG A 2 -19.60 15.44 0.07
CA ARG A 2 -18.27 15.75 -0.46
C ARG A 2 -17.23 15.84 0.64
N PHE A 3 -16.03 15.34 0.38
CA PHE A 3 -14.89 15.31 1.30
C PHE A 3 -13.59 15.15 0.50
N ASN A 4 -12.44 15.28 1.16
CA ASN A 4 -11.14 15.05 0.50
C ASN A 4 -10.58 13.66 0.84
N LEU A 5 -9.63 13.18 0.03
CA LEU A 5 -9.01 11.87 0.25
C LEU A 5 -8.27 11.77 1.60
N LYS A 6 -7.74 12.88 2.12
CA LYS A 6 -7.11 12.93 3.45
C LYS A 6 -8.12 12.61 4.57
N TYR A 7 -9.37 13.02 4.42
CA TYR A 7 -10.45 12.67 5.35
C TYR A 7 -10.72 11.17 5.32
N LEU A 8 -10.79 10.56 4.14
CA LEU A 8 -10.96 9.12 4.00
C LEU A 8 -9.80 8.35 4.64
N ALA A 9 -8.57 8.79 4.42
CA ALA A 9 -7.39 8.21 5.05
C ALA A 9 -7.42 8.29 6.58
N ARG A 10 -7.89 9.41 7.15
CA ARG A 10 -8.06 9.53 8.61
C ARG A 10 -9.08 8.53 9.14
N ARG A 11 -10.18 8.31 8.42
CA ARG A 11 -11.23 7.35 8.81
C ARG A 11 -10.74 5.91 8.75
N LEU A 12 -9.93 5.57 7.74
CA LEU A 12 -9.23 4.29 7.65
C LEU A 12 -8.22 4.11 8.79
N TYR A 13 -7.39 5.13 9.07
CA TYR A 13 -6.35 5.08 10.09
C TYR A 13 -6.88 4.89 11.51
N ILE A 14 -8.07 5.43 11.82
CA ILE A 14 -8.75 5.17 13.11
C ILE A 14 -9.02 3.68 13.30
N LYS A 15 -9.30 2.95 12.21
CA LYS A 15 -9.57 1.50 12.19
C LYS A 15 -8.37 0.71 11.66
N ARG A 16 -7.14 1.18 11.94
CA ARG A 16 -5.91 0.57 11.39
C ARG A 16 -5.65 -0.85 11.87
N ASP A 17 -6.29 -1.26 12.95
CA ASP A 17 -6.30 -2.64 13.43
C ASP A 17 -6.79 -3.61 12.36
N ARG A 18 -7.71 -3.20 11.47
CA ARG A 18 -8.15 -4.04 10.36
C ARG A 18 -7.04 -4.29 9.34
N PHE A 19 -6.23 -3.29 9.01
CA PHE A 19 -5.05 -3.49 8.17
C PHE A 19 -4.07 -4.47 8.83
N TRP A 20 -3.84 -4.30 10.13
CA TRP A 20 -2.98 -5.19 10.90
C TRP A 20 -3.49 -6.63 10.90
N ASN A 21 -4.78 -6.82 11.16
CA ASN A 21 -5.42 -8.14 11.18
C ASN A 21 -5.35 -8.81 9.79
N THR A 22 -5.55 -8.07 8.71
CA THR A 22 -5.40 -8.59 7.36
C THR A 22 -3.95 -8.95 7.06
N TYR A 23 -2.98 -8.10 7.43
CA TYR A 23 -1.55 -8.41 7.29
C TYR A 23 -1.16 -9.67 8.08
N MET A 24 -1.69 -9.84 9.30
CA MET A 24 -1.45 -11.00 10.14
C MET A 24 -2.30 -12.23 9.78
N SER A 25 -3.16 -12.14 8.77
CA SER A 25 -3.97 -13.26 8.33
C SER A 25 -3.10 -14.42 7.83
N ARG A 26 -3.60 -15.65 7.99
CA ARG A 26 -2.90 -16.86 7.54
C ARG A 26 -2.53 -16.80 6.05
N GLU A 27 -3.43 -16.26 5.23
CA GLU A 27 -3.25 -16.15 3.79
C GLU A 27 -2.06 -15.24 3.45
N VAL A 28 -2.00 -14.04 4.04
CA VAL A 28 -0.89 -13.10 3.83
C VAL A 28 0.41 -13.65 4.42
N GLN A 29 0.40 -14.13 5.67
CA GLN A 29 1.61 -14.64 6.32
C GLN A 29 2.15 -15.92 5.68
N SER A 30 1.33 -16.72 4.98
CA SER A 30 1.81 -17.87 4.21
C SER A 30 2.80 -17.47 3.11
N LYS A 31 2.66 -16.25 2.56
CA LYS A 31 3.54 -15.71 1.52
C LYS A 31 4.92 -15.33 2.06
N ARG A 32 5.04 -15.07 3.36
CA ARG A 32 6.34 -14.80 4.00
C ARG A 32 7.29 -16.00 3.92
N THR A 33 6.75 -17.21 3.92
CA THR A 33 7.52 -18.45 3.84
C THR A 33 7.75 -18.92 2.41
N ASP A 34 7.15 -18.26 1.43
CA ASP A 34 7.34 -18.56 0.01
C ASP A 34 8.70 -18.01 -0.44
N LYS A 35 9.62 -18.92 -0.78
CA LYS A 35 10.98 -18.56 -1.19
C LYS A 35 11.04 -17.82 -2.53
N THR A 36 9.98 -17.90 -3.34
CA THR A 36 9.92 -17.17 -4.60
C THR A 36 9.63 -15.69 -4.42
N ILE A 37 9.11 -15.27 -3.25
CA ILE A 37 8.76 -13.88 -2.98
C ILE A 37 9.96 -13.15 -2.40
N ILE A 38 10.41 -12.11 -3.09
CA ILE A 38 11.67 -11.42 -2.78
C ILE A 38 11.49 -10.14 -1.95
N ASN A 39 10.29 -9.56 -1.94
CA ASN A 39 10.00 -8.25 -1.35
C ASN A 39 8.97 -8.30 -0.20
N PHE A 40 8.72 -9.46 0.41
CA PHE A 40 7.69 -9.57 1.45
C PHE A 40 8.00 -8.62 2.63
N PRO A 41 7.11 -7.66 2.96
CA PRO A 41 7.41 -6.68 3.98
C PRO A 41 7.27 -7.25 5.38
N ILE A 42 8.20 -6.90 6.26
CA ILE A 42 8.16 -7.23 7.69
C ILE A 42 7.66 -5.99 8.42
N LEU A 43 6.37 -5.97 8.73
CA LEU A 43 5.70 -4.86 9.38
C LEU A 43 5.48 -5.15 10.87
N SER A 44 5.63 -4.11 11.68
CA SER A 44 5.07 -3.99 13.02
C SER A 44 3.74 -3.24 12.97
N SER A 45 2.98 -3.29 14.08
CA SER A 45 1.70 -2.56 14.14
C SER A 45 1.89 -1.05 14.10
N GLN A 46 3.08 -0.54 14.47
CA GLN A 46 3.44 0.86 14.37
C GLN A 46 3.71 1.31 12.93
N ASP A 47 4.17 0.41 12.05
CA ASP A 47 4.46 0.73 10.65
C ASP A 47 3.18 1.00 9.83
N ILE A 48 2.02 0.60 10.34
CA ILE A 48 0.70 0.97 9.79
C ILE A 48 0.31 2.34 10.34
N ASP A 49 1.12 3.35 10.05
CA ASP A 49 0.87 4.73 10.43
C ASP A 49 -0.08 5.43 9.43
N TYR A 50 -0.29 6.73 9.62
CA TYR A 50 -1.13 7.52 8.72
C TYR A 50 -0.56 7.58 7.30
N GLU A 51 0.77 7.65 7.14
CA GLU A 51 1.42 7.74 5.84
C GLU A 51 1.25 6.44 5.06
N TYR A 52 1.40 5.30 5.72
CA TYR A 52 1.14 3.98 5.16
C TYR A 52 -0.30 3.86 4.66
N VAL A 53 -1.27 4.23 5.49
CA VAL A 53 -2.70 4.19 5.12
C VAL A 53 -3.02 5.16 3.97
N TYR A 54 -2.41 6.34 3.96
CA TYR A 54 -2.62 7.31 2.89
C TYR A 54 -1.99 6.85 1.58
N ALA A 55 -0.81 6.23 1.62
CA ALA A 55 -0.18 5.65 0.44
C ALA A 55 -0.98 4.48 -0.12
N TYR A 56 -1.46 3.58 0.75
CA TYR A 56 -2.39 2.52 0.36
C TYR A 56 -3.60 3.09 -0.38
N LEU A 57 -4.23 4.11 0.18
CA LEU A 57 -5.42 4.71 -0.43
C LEU A 57 -5.11 5.35 -1.80
N LYS A 58 -3.95 6.00 -1.95
CA LYS A 58 -3.52 6.53 -3.26
C LYS A 58 -3.29 5.42 -4.28
N ASP A 59 -2.69 4.31 -3.88
CA ASP A 59 -2.49 3.15 -4.73
C ASP A 59 -3.83 2.53 -5.16
N TRP A 60 -4.76 2.36 -4.21
CA TRP A 60 -6.13 1.92 -4.47
C TRP A 60 -6.83 2.79 -5.52
N VAL A 61 -6.77 4.12 -5.37
CA VAL A 61 -7.35 5.09 -6.32
C VAL A 61 -6.69 4.97 -7.71
N SER A 62 -5.38 4.73 -7.78
CA SER A 62 -4.68 4.59 -9.07
C SER A 62 -5.01 3.29 -9.81
N LYS A 63 -5.34 2.21 -9.08
CA LYS A 63 -5.59 0.88 -9.63
C LYS A 63 -7.06 0.63 -9.98
N LYS A 64 -8.00 1.28 -9.29
CA LYS A 64 -9.45 1.16 -9.54
C LYS A 64 -9.95 2.47 -10.15
N TYR A 65 -10.15 2.49 -11.47
CA TYR A 65 -10.70 3.64 -12.21
C TYR A 65 -11.95 4.20 -11.50
N SER A 66 -11.83 5.46 -11.07
CA SER A 66 -12.77 6.56 -10.71
C SER A 66 -14.29 6.35 -10.45
N SER A 67 -14.86 5.18 -10.68
CA SER A 67 -16.26 4.86 -10.45
C SER A 67 -16.46 3.36 -10.30
N SER A 68 -16.14 2.84 -9.12
CA SER A 68 -16.71 1.58 -8.66
C SER A 68 -16.89 1.64 -7.15
N HIS A 69 -18.07 1.20 -6.67
CA HIS A 69 -18.41 1.04 -5.25
C HIS A 69 -18.75 2.31 -4.45
N GLY A 70 -19.69 3.13 -4.92
CA GLY A 70 -20.39 4.08 -4.05
C GLY A 70 -19.65 5.38 -3.71
N ILE A 71 -18.45 5.57 -4.25
CA ILE A 71 -17.64 6.79 -4.14
C ILE A 71 -17.16 7.21 -5.54
N ILE A 72 -17.26 8.51 -5.83
CA ILE A 72 -16.67 9.17 -6.99
C ILE A 72 -15.40 9.88 -6.52
N ILE A 73 -14.29 9.69 -7.23
CA ILE A 73 -13.01 10.31 -6.88
C ILE A 73 -12.49 11.08 -8.08
N ASN A 74 -12.40 12.40 -7.93
CA ASN A 74 -11.91 13.32 -8.95
C ASN A 74 -10.53 13.84 -8.53
N ARG A 75 -9.57 13.77 -9.46
CA ARG A 75 -8.27 14.40 -9.27
C ARG A 75 -8.40 15.91 -9.51
N VAL A 76 -7.92 16.68 -8.56
CA VAL A 76 -7.75 18.14 -8.62
C VAL A 76 -6.24 18.42 -8.58
N VAL A 77 -5.79 19.55 -9.12
CA VAL A 77 -4.36 19.95 -9.31
C VAL A 77 -3.36 19.21 -8.40
N ASP A 78 -3.48 19.39 -7.07
CA ASP A 78 -2.58 18.78 -6.07
C ASP A 78 -3.29 17.83 -5.08
N ASN A 79 -4.54 17.42 -5.35
CA ASN A 79 -5.32 16.65 -4.38
C ASN A 79 -6.45 15.84 -5.03
N TYR A 80 -7.26 15.20 -4.20
CA TYR A 80 -8.42 14.43 -4.63
C TYR A 80 -9.67 14.91 -3.89
N GLU A 81 -10.69 15.22 -4.67
CA GLU A 81 -12.05 15.45 -4.19
C GLU A 81 -12.84 14.15 -4.31
N CYS A 82 -13.54 13.80 -3.24
CA CYS A 82 -14.32 12.58 -3.13
C CYS A 82 -15.79 12.94 -2.89
N GLU A 83 -16.68 12.21 -3.53
CA GLU A 83 -18.12 12.34 -3.34
C GLU A 83 -18.76 10.97 -3.13
N THR A 84 -19.50 10.79 -2.03
CA THR A 84 -20.33 9.60 -1.87
C THR A 84 -21.55 9.67 -2.81
N ILE A 85 -21.86 8.54 -3.46
CA ILE A 85 -23.14 8.38 -4.17
C ILE A 85 -24.29 8.44 -3.15
N GLN A 86 -25.44 8.95 -3.57
CA GLN A 86 -26.63 9.06 -2.73
C GLN A 86 -27.03 7.69 -2.14
N GLY A 87 -27.34 7.65 -0.85
CA GLY A 87 -27.74 6.43 -0.14
C GLY A 87 -26.57 5.54 0.34
N VAL A 88 -25.33 5.81 -0.07
CA VAL A 88 -24.16 5.05 0.39
C VAL A 88 -23.64 5.60 1.72
N LEU A 89 -23.48 4.70 2.69
CA LEU A 89 -22.90 5.05 3.99
C LEU A 89 -21.37 5.01 3.94
N MET A 90 -20.73 5.93 4.68
CA MET A 90 -19.27 5.97 4.82
C MET A 90 -18.70 4.64 5.31
N ASN A 91 -19.39 3.92 6.21
CA ASN A 91 -18.91 2.61 6.68
C ASN A 91 -18.80 1.59 5.53
N ASN A 92 -19.76 1.58 4.60
CA ASN A 92 -19.73 0.66 3.46
C ASN A 92 -18.50 0.94 2.56
N ILE A 93 -18.15 2.22 2.39
CA ILE A 93 -16.95 2.63 1.64
C ILE A 93 -15.69 2.15 2.37
N LEU A 94 -15.62 2.32 3.69
CA LEU A 94 -14.49 1.84 4.48
C LEU A 94 -14.36 0.32 4.43
N ASP A 95 -15.45 -0.42 4.55
CA ASP A 95 -15.45 -1.89 4.51
C ASP A 95 -14.92 -2.39 3.16
N MET A 96 -15.39 -1.83 2.05
CA MET A 96 -14.89 -2.12 0.72
C MET A 96 -13.37 -1.88 0.59
N LEU A 97 -12.87 -0.75 1.11
CA LEU A 97 -11.42 -0.49 1.13
C LEU A 97 -10.67 -1.53 1.98
N PHE A 98 -11.21 -1.96 3.12
CA PHE A 98 -10.57 -3.00 3.91
C PHE A 98 -10.54 -4.37 3.23
N GLU A 99 -11.59 -4.73 2.49
CA GLU A 99 -11.61 -5.97 1.71
C GLU A 99 -10.57 -5.96 0.58
N ASP A 100 -10.47 -4.84 -0.14
CA ASP A 100 -9.52 -4.67 -1.25
C ASP A 100 -8.06 -4.60 -0.77
N TYR A 101 -7.80 -4.28 0.50
CA TYR A 101 -6.44 -4.19 1.03
C TYR A 101 -5.65 -5.48 0.84
N LYS A 102 -6.27 -6.64 1.08
CA LYS A 102 -5.60 -7.94 0.94
C LYS A 102 -5.16 -8.18 -0.50
N GLU A 103 -6.06 -7.94 -1.45
CA GLU A 103 -5.79 -8.14 -2.88
C GLU A 103 -4.67 -7.21 -3.35
N LEU A 104 -4.70 -5.93 -2.97
CA LEU A 104 -3.67 -4.98 -3.31
C LEU A 104 -2.31 -5.31 -2.69
N PHE A 105 -2.31 -5.74 -1.43
CA PHE A 105 -1.08 -6.18 -0.75
C PHE A 105 -0.47 -7.41 -1.42
N LEU A 106 -1.28 -8.43 -1.73
CA LEU A 106 -0.78 -9.63 -2.39
C LEU A 106 -0.33 -9.36 -3.83
N GLY A 107 -1.02 -8.44 -4.52
CA GLY A 107 -0.67 -7.99 -5.87
C GLY A 107 0.63 -7.18 -5.94
N SER A 108 1.07 -6.57 -4.84
CA SER A 108 2.35 -5.85 -4.77
C SER A 108 3.57 -6.73 -4.49
N LEU A 109 3.37 -8.03 -4.23
CA LEU A 109 4.47 -8.96 -3.96
C LEU A 109 5.16 -9.36 -5.27
N GLU A 110 6.47 -9.12 -5.32
CA GLU A 110 7.34 -9.49 -6.42
C GLU A 110 7.82 -10.93 -6.26
N ARG A 111 7.87 -11.66 -7.37
CA ARG A 111 8.40 -13.02 -7.44
C ARG A 111 9.68 -13.05 -8.24
N GLU A 112 10.64 -13.84 -7.79
CA GLU A 112 11.84 -14.17 -8.54
C GLU A 112 11.41 -14.83 -9.86
N SER A 113 11.70 -14.18 -10.99
CA SER A 113 11.51 -14.80 -12.29
C SER A 113 12.50 -15.96 -12.40
N VAL A 114 12.00 -17.17 -12.59
CA VAL A 114 12.85 -18.29 -12.99
C VAL A 114 13.30 -17.97 -14.41
N ASP A 115 14.46 -17.31 -14.53
CA ASP A 115 15.10 -17.03 -15.81
C ASP A 115 15.36 -18.37 -16.50
N SER A 116 14.47 -18.71 -17.42
CA SER A 116 14.77 -19.63 -18.49
C SER A 116 15.77 -18.89 -19.38
N LYS A 117 17.06 -19.22 -19.28
CA LYS A 117 18.14 -18.70 -20.12
C LYS A 117 17.65 -18.33 -21.53
N GLY A 118 17.68 -17.05 -21.91
CA GLY A 118 17.40 -16.66 -23.29
C GLY A 118 17.29 -15.18 -23.62
N LYS A 119 18.44 -14.59 -24.03
CA LYS A 119 18.61 -13.43 -24.93
C LYS A 119 18.28 -12.00 -24.47
N VAL A 120 19.38 -11.27 -24.24
CA VAL A 120 19.72 -9.89 -24.64
C VAL A 120 18.72 -9.19 -25.58
N GLY A 121 18.26 -8.01 -25.13
CA GLY A 121 17.67 -6.96 -25.97
C GLY A 121 17.46 -5.71 -25.14
N GLY A 122 18.31 -4.69 -25.34
CA GLY A 122 18.34 -3.46 -24.54
C GLY A 122 17.19 -2.50 -24.83
N ILE A 123 16.93 -1.61 -23.87
CA ILE A 123 16.14 -0.38 -24.05
C ILE A 123 16.80 0.71 -23.20
N GLU A 124 17.16 1.82 -23.84
CA GLU A 124 17.72 3.04 -23.23
C GLU A 124 16.71 3.72 -22.27
N PRO A 125 17.18 4.48 -21.26
CA PRO A 125 16.27 5.18 -20.35
C PRO A 125 15.70 6.44 -21.00
N VAL A 126 14.37 6.51 -21.07
CA VAL A 126 13.63 7.73 -21.44
C VAL A 126 13.60 8.67 -20.22
N ASP A 127 14.06 9.90 -20.44
CA ASP A 127 14.07 11.01 -19.48
C ASP A 127 12.71 11.22 -18.81
N VAL A 128 12.70 11.22 -17.47
CA VAL A 128 11.51 11.55 -16.68
C VAL A 128 11.64 12.96 -16.12
N LEU A 129 10.79 13.85 -16.65
CA LEU A 129 10.56 15.19 -16.12
C LEU A 129 10.17 15.16 -14.63
N GLU A 130 10.85 16.00 -13.88
CA GLU A 130 10.87 16.10 -12.43
C GLU A 130 9.61 16.78 -11.90
N GLY A 131 8.56 15.99 -11.65
CA GLY A 131 7.46 16.36 -10.75
C GLY A 131 7.61 15.57 -9.45
N LYS A 132 7.60 16.24 -8.30
CA LYS A 132 7.77 15.67 -6.95
C LYS A 132 7.16 14.26 -6.83
N ARG A 133 8.00 13.23 -6.94
CA ARG A 133 7.55 11.83 -6.91
C ARG A 133 7.10 11.47 -5.49
N GLU A 134 5.79 11.41 -5.29
CA GLU A 134 5.24 10.78 -4.10
C GLU A 134 5.58 9.28 -4.10
N VAL A 135 5.94 8.73 -2.94
CA VAL A 135 6.38 7.34 -2.82
C VAL A 135 5.16 6.40 -2.96
N PRO A 136 5.15 5.47 -3.93
CA PRO A 136 4.09 4.46 -4.06
C PRO A 136 4.01 3.56 -2.83
N PHE A 137 2.81 3.07 -2.52
CA PHE A 137 2.54 2.13 -1.43
C PHE A 137 3.51 0.93 -1.41
N GLU A 138 3.78 0.37 -2.59
CA GLU A 138 4.69 -0.75 -2.83
C GLU A 138 6.13 -0.46 -2.35
N ARG A 139 6.57 0.80 -2.46
CA ARG A 139 7.91 1.23 -2.03
C ARG A 139 8.02 1.55 -0.55
N LEU A 140 6.90 1.78 0.14
CA LEU A 140 6.89 1.96 1.60
C LEU A 140 6.99 0.62 2.34
N GLN A 141 6.49 -0.45 1.73
CA GLN A 141 6.61 -1.82 2.22
C GLN A 141 8.09 -2.28 2.32
N GLY A 142 8.97 -1.79 1.42
CA GLY A 142 10.38 -2.18 1.33
C GLY A 142 11.35 -1.39 2.22
N LYS A 143 10.90 -0.47 3.07
CA LYS A 143 11.82 0.28 3.98
C LYS A 143 12.33 -0.65 5.08
N GLN A 144 13.38 -1.42 4.76
CA GLN A 144 14.16 -2.16 5.75
C GLN A 144 14.75 -1.18 6.77
N SER A 145 14.28 -1.28 8.01
CA SER A 145 14.98 -0.72 9.17
C SER A 145 16.38 -1.34 9.24
N LYS A 146 17.41 -0.57 8.89
CA LYS A 146 18.81 -0.95 9.11
C LYS A 146 18.99 -1.27 10.60
N GLY A 147 19.44 -2.49 10.87
CA GLY A 147 19.52 -3.05 12.21
C GLY A 147 20.40 -2.26 13.18
N PHE A 148 19.86 -2.03 14.38
CA PHE A 148 20.64 -1.60 15.53
C PHE A 148 21.31 -2.84 16.14
N LYS A 149 22.62 -3.02 15.91
CA LYS A 149 23.42 -4.00 16.65
C LYS A 149 23.49 -3.56 18.11
N LYS A 150 22.80 -4.26 19.01
CA LYS A 150 22.99 -4.13 20.47
C LYS A 150 24.39 -4.63 20.82
N GLY A 151 25.32 -3.71 21.06
CA GLY A 151 26.61 -4.01 21.66
C GLY A 151 26.40 -4.54 23.08
N LYS A 152 26.95 -5.72 23.38
CA LYS A 152 27.10 -6.23 24.75
C LYS A 152 28.06 -5.29 25.49
N ILE A 153 27.58 -4.63 26.54
CA ILE A 153 28.44 -4.03 27.55
C ILE A 153 28.65 -5.11 28.61
N THR A 154 29.86 -5.66 28.67
CA THR A 154 30.34 -6.46 29.80
C THR A 154 30.96 -5.46 30.78
N ILE A 155 30.43 -5.40 32.00
CA ILE A 155 31.06 -4.64 33.09
C ILE A 155 31.91 -5.66 33.86
N ALA A 156 33.21 -5.38 33.96
CA ALA A 156 34.15 -6.10 34.82
C ALA A 156 34.19 -5.45 36.20
#